data_AF-M4B9C8-F1
#
_entry.id   AF-M4B9C8-F1
#
_cell.length_a   1.000
_cell.length_b   1.000
_cell.length_c   1.000
_cell.angle_alpha   90.00
_cell.angle_beta   90.00
_cell.angle_gamma   90.00
#
_symmetry.space_group_name_H-M   'P 1'
#
loop_
_entity.id
_entity.type
_entity.pdbx_description
1 polymer ?
#
loop_
_entity_poly.entity_id
_entity_poly.type
_entity_poly.pdbx_seq_one_letter_code
_entity_poly.pdbx_strand_id
1 'polypeptide(L)'
;MQALLQVFSTRNAAAAEEAFMAAGALANVVGPKFEVYMQYFGPVVLMGLKNSEEYMVCSVAVGVVGDLCRALESKILPMCDEIVAALIEILNNPVLDRSVKPPVLSCFGDIALAIEGDYERYAASSLQMILQAADACGSIATDDEEVVEYMNQLRESVLEALTGIVQGLGAANKATILVECAPQIGAFLASLANDLATRSDAVTTGAVGLIGRWARRWKRCSTSSSWSSS
;
A
#
# COMPACT_ATOMS: atom_id res chain seq x y z
N MET A 1 2.06 -26.08 -1.41
CA MET A 1 3.23 -25.18 -1.53
C MET A 1 4.37 -25.76 -2.37
N GLN A 2 4.81 -27.00 -2.18
CA GLN A 2 5.94 -27.57 -2.97
C GLN A 2 5.73 -27.51 -4.50
N ALA A 3 4.52 -27.79 -5.00
CA ALA A 3 4.21 -27.68 -6.42
C ALA A 3 4.35 -26.24 -6.94
N LEU A 4 3.89 -25.24 -6.18
CA LEU A 4 4.01 -23.82 -6.55
C LEU A 4 5.47 -23.37 -6.58
N LEU A 5 6.28 -23.78 -5.59
CA LEU A 5 7.73 -23.50 -5.57
C LEU A 5 8.45 -24.10 -6.78
N GLN A 6 8.02 -25.27 -7.26
CA GLN A 6 8.55 -25.85 -8.49
C GLN A 6 8.16 -25.05 -9.74
N VAL A 7 6.94 -24.50 -9.80
CA VAL A 7 6.51 -23.65 -10.92
C VAL A 7 7.38 -22.39 -11.02
N PHE A 8 7.68 -21.73 -9.89
CA PHE A 8 8.58 -20.56 -9.89
C PHE A 8 9.99 -20.87 -10.41
N SER A 9 10.45 -22.12 -10.29
CA SER A 9 11.75 -22.55 -10.82
C SER A 9 11.79 -22.67 -12.35
N THR A 10 10.63 -22.72 -13.02
CA THR A 10 10.54 -22.94 -14.48
C THR A 10 10.72 -21.67 -15.32
N ARG A 11 10.89 -20.49 -14.70
CA ARG A 11 11.12 -19.19 -15.36
C ARG A 11 10.11 -18.82 -16.46
N ASN A 12 8.88 -19.28 -16.34
CA ASN A 12 7.78 -18.86 -17.22
C ASN A 12 6.97 -17.76 -16.52
N ALA A 13 6.88 -16.56 -17.12
CA ALA A 13 6.23 -15.39 -16.54
C ALA A 13 4.74 -15.64 -16.24
N ALA A 14 3.97 -16.14 -17.21
CA ALA A 14 2.55 -16.45 -17.03
C ALA A 14 2.32 -17.51 -15.95
N ALA A 15 3.18 -18.53 -15.90
CA ALA A 15 3.10 -19.55 -14.84
C ALA A 15 3.47 -18.98 -13.46
N ALA A 16 4.39 -18.02 -13.41
CA ALA A 16 4.77 -17.33 -12.18
C ALA A 16 3.64 -16.41 -11.67
N GLU A 17 2.95 -15.69 -12.56
CA GLU A 17 1.77 -14.87 -12.21
C GLU A 17 0.68 -15.72 -11.55
N GLU A 18 0.26 -16.79 -12.21
CA GLU A 18 -0.76 -17.72 -11.69
C GLU A 18 -0.30 -18.37 -10.38
N ALA A 19 0.98 -18.73 -10.28
CA ALA A 19 1.54 -19.29 -9.05
C ALA A 19 1.54 -18.27 -7.90
N PHE A 20 1.80 -16.99 -8.18
CA PHE A 20 1.70 -15.92 -7.18
C PHE A 20 0.26 -15.71 -6.73
N MET A 21 -0.70 -15.59 -7.66
CA MET A 21 -2.13 -15.46 -7.30
C MET A 21 -2.61 -16.64 -6.46
N ALA A 22 -2.26 -17.87 -6.85
CA ALA A 22 -2.60 -19.06 -6.07
C ALA A 22 -1.95 -19.06 -4.67
N ALA A 23 -0.72 -18.56 -4.55
CA ALA A 23 -0.03 -18.43 -3.27
C ALA A 23 -0.68 -17.37 -2.36
N GLY A 24 -1.09 -16.21 -2.90
CA GLY A 24 -1.82 -15.17 -2.17
C GLY A 24 -3.17 -15.68 -1.64
N ALA A 25 -3.94 -16.34 -2.51
CA ALA A 25 -5.20 -16.99 -2.11
C ALA A 25 -4.99 -18.05 -1.02
N LEU A 26 -3.93 -18.87 -1.14
CA LEU A 26 -3.59 -19.86 -0.13
C LEU A 26 -3.18 -19.19 1.20
N ALA A 27 -2.41 -18.11 1.16
CA ALA A 27 -2.02 -17.36 2.35
C ALA A 27 -3.27 -16.84 3.09
N ASN A 28 -4.22 -16.25 2.37
CA ASN A 28 -5.49 -15.76 2.95
C ASN A 28 -6.31 -16.88 3.61
N VAL A 29 -6.34 -18.09 3.02
CA VAL A 29 -7.09 -19.23 3.58
C VAL A 29 -6.37 -19.85 4.79
N VAL A 30 -5.04 -19.98 4.72
CA VAL A 30 -4.24 -20.59 5.78
C VAL A 30 -4.05 -19.62 6.97
N GLY A 31 -4.06 -18.32 6.68
CA GLY A 31 -3.88 -17.24 7.64
C GLY A 31 -2.53 -17.33 8.37
N PRO A 32 -2.49 -17.16 9.70
CA PRO A 32 -1.24 -17.01 10.46
C PRO A 32 -0.38 -18.27 10.51
N LYS A 33 -0.89 -19.42 10.03
CA LYS A 33 -0.13 -20.67 9.89
C LYS A 33 0.75 -20.68 8.64
N PHE A 34 0.57 -19.72 7.72
CA PHE A 34 1.36 -19.64 6.49
C PHE A 34 2.82 -19.25 6.76
N GLU A 35 3.11 -18.71 7.95
CA GLU A 35 4.46 -18.37 8.43
C GLU A 35 5.50 -19.47 8.19
N VAL A 36 5.12 -20.75 8.35
CA VAL A 36 6.04 -21.89 8.14
C VAL A 36 6.60 -21.99 6.72
N TYR A 37 5.90 -21.39 5.74
CA TYR A 37 6.30 -21.37 4.34
C TYR A 37 7.10 -20.12 3.96
N MET A 38 7.10 -19.08 4.80
CA MET A 38 7.76 -17.80 4.48
C MET A 38 9.28 -17.92 4.33
N GLN A 39 9.91 -18.88 5.02
CA GLN A 39 11.33 -19.18 4.83
C GLN A 39 11.69 -19.58 3.39
N TYR A 40 10.74 -20.16 2.65
CA TYR A 40 10.94 -20.57 1.25
C TYR A 40 10.27 -19.62 0.27
N PHE A 41 9.10 -19.09 0.63
CA PHE A 41 8.32 -18.24 -0.25
C PHE A 41 8.79 -16.78 -0.24
N GLY A 42 9.31 -16.30 0.89
CA GLY A 42 9.82 -14.96 1.03
C GLY A 42 10.85 -14.55 -0.04
N PRO A 43 11.91 -15.36 -0.26
CA PRO A 43 12.87 -15.11 -1.34
C PRO A 43 12.23 -15.09 -2.74
N VAL A 44 11.19 -15.91 -2.97
CA VAL A 44 10.46 -15.96 -4.24
C VAL A 44 9.66 -14.67 -4.45
N VAL A 45 9.01 -14.16 -3.41
CA VAL A 45 8.30 -12.85 -3.46
C VAL A 45 9.29 -11.73 -3.77
N LEU A 46 10.43 -11.68 -3.08
CA LEU A 46 11.47 -10.68 -3.36
C LEU A 46 12.02 -10.76 -4.78
N MET A 47 12.16 -11.98 -5.32
CA MET A 47 12.54 -12.18 -6.73
C MET A 47 11.48 -11.64 -7.69
N GLY A 48 10.19 -11.84 -7.39
CA GLY A 48 9.09 -11.27 -8.18
C GLY A 48 9.05 -9.75 -8.15
N LEU A 49 9.24 -9.14 -6.96
CA LEU A 49 9.28 -7.68 -6.80
C LEU A 49 10.43 -7.05 -7.58
N LYS A 50 11.61 -7.69 -7.57
CA LYS A 50 12.80 -7.19 -8.27
C LYS A 50 12.79 -7.48 -9.78
N ASN A 51 11.79 -8.18 -10.29
CA ASN A 51 11.68 -8.47 -11.71
C ASN A 51 11.06 -7.30 -12.47
N SER A 52 11.90 -6.34 -12.87
CA SER A 52 11.47 -5.18 -13.65
C SER A 52 11.23 -5.45 -15.13
N GLU A 53 11.65 -6.61 -15.65
CA GLU A 53 11.46 -6.98 -17.06
C GLU A 53 10.00 -7.38 -17.33
N GLU A 54 9.38 -8.10 -16.39
CA GLU A 54 7.99 -8.56 -16.47
C GLU A 54 7.13 -7.79 -15.47
N TYR A 55 6.67 -6.60 -15.88
CA TYR A 55 5.92 -5.69 -15.00
C TYR A 55 4.63 -6.31 -14.43
N MET A 56 4.01 -7.24 -15.16
CA MET A 56 2.82 -7.97 -14.72
C MET A 56 3.13 -8.89 -13.54
N VAL A 57 4.23 -9.65 -13.60
CA VAL A 57 4.72 -10.47 -12.48
C VAL A 57 5.02 -9.60 -11.27
N CYS A 58 5.66 -8.44 -11.47
CA CYS A 58 5.94 -7.48 -10.39
C CYS A 58 4.64 -6.99 -9.74
N SER A 59 3.65 -6.57 -10.55
CA SER A 59 2.34 -6.10 -10.08
C SER A 59 1.62 -7.17 -9.25
N VAL A 60 1.58 -8.42 -9.73
CA VAL A 60 0.97 -9.54 -9.00
C VAL A 60 1.75 -9.84 -7.71
N ALA A 61 3.08 -9.81 -7.74
CA ALA A 61 3.90 -10.02 -6.54
C ALA A 61 3.63 -8.97 -5.46
N VAL A 62 3.44 -7.70 -5.84
CA VAL A 62 3.04 -6.62 -4.92
C VAL A 62 1.67 -6.90 -4.30
N GLY A 63 0.69 -7.35 -5.10
CA GLY A 63 -0.62 -7.77 -4.59
C GLY A 63 -0.51 -8.90 -3.57
N VAL A 64 0.34 -9.90 -3.83
CA VAL A 64 0.59 -11.00 -2.90
C VAL A 64 1.23 -10.52 -1.60
N VAL A 65 2.09 -9.48 -1.62
CA VAL A 65 2.59 -8.88 -0.39
C VAL A 65 1.44 -8.32 0.45
N GLY A 66 0.45 -7.68 -0.16
CA GLY A 66 -0.76 -7.21 0.53
C GLY A 66 -1.55 -8.38 1.17
N ASP A 67 -1.74 -9.47 0.44
CA ASP A 67 -2.36 -10.69 0.96
C ASP A 67 -1.57 -11.30 2.14
N LEU A 68 -0.24 -11.34 2.03
CA LEU A 68 0.62 -11.80 3.11
C LEU A 68 0.54 -10.90 4.34
N CYS A 69 0.46 -9.58 4.17
CA CYS A 69 0.27 -8.63 5.26
C CYS A 69 -1.04 -8.93 6.01
N ARG A 70 -2.13 -9.19 5.28
CA ARG A 70 -3.44 -9.53 5.86
C ARG A 70 -3.45 -10.90 6.53
N ALA A 71 -2.78 -11.89 5.95
CA ALA A 71 -2.76 -13.26 6.47
C ALA A 71 -1.84 -13.44 7.68
N LEU A 72 -0.69 -12.77 7.70
CA LEU A 72 0.37 -12.96 8.69
C LEU A 72 0.36 -11.89 9.79
N GLU A 73 -0.22 -10.71 9.53
CA GLU A 73 -0.23 -9.57 10.43
C GLU A 73 1.21 -9.30 10.94
N SER A 74 1.43 -9.16 12.25
CA SER A 74 2.74 -8.86 12.84
C SER A 74 3.84 -9.88 12.51
N LYS A 75 3.50 -11.08 12.02
CA LYS A 75 4.48 -12.11 11.67
C LYS A 75 5.24 -11.82 10.38
N ILE A 76 4.79 -10.86 9.57
CA ILE A 76 5.53 -10.46 8.36
C ILE A 76 6.77 -9.60 8.68
N LEU A 77 6.87 -9.07 9.92
CA LEU A 77 7.94 -8.19 10.39
C LEU A 77 9.37 -8.57 9.98
N PRO A 78 9.81 -9.86 10.05
CA PRO A 78 11.18 -10.23 9.70
C PRO A 78 11.54 -9.97 8.23
N MET A 79 10.55 -9.82 7.36
CA MET A 79 10.73 -9.60 5.92
C MET A 79 10.37 -8.19 5.47
N CYS A 80 9.74 -7.39 6.33
CA CYS A 80 9.27 -6.05 5.98
C CYS A 80 10.38 -5.12 5.51
N ASP A 81 11.56 -5.18 6.14
CA ASP A 81 12.68 -4.31 5.76
C ASP A 81 13.07 -4.51 4.28
N GLU A 82 13.18 -5.77 3.84
CA GLU A 82 13.54 -6.12 2.46
C GLU A 82 12.40 -5.83 1.48
N ILE A 83 11.15 -6.09 1.88
CA ILE A 83 9.97 -5.82 1.06
C ILE A 83 9.83 -4.31 0.83
N VAL A 84 9.86 -3.50 1.89
CA VAL A 84 9.72 -2.03 1.80
C VAL A 84 10.85 -1.44 0.96
N ALA A 85 12.09 -1.93 1.12
CA ALA A 85 13.20 -1.49 0.28
C ALA A 85 12.95 -1.78 -1.21
N ALA A 86 12.44 -2.97 -1.55
CA ALA A 86 12.10 -3.32 -2.92
C ALA A 86 10.93 -2.47 -3.48
N LEU A 87 9.90 -2.19 -2.67
CA LEU A 87 8.79 -1.32 -3.07
C LEU A 87 9.25 0.12 -3.36
N ILE A 88 10.16 0.66 -2.55
CA ILE A 88 10.75 1.99 -2.79
C ILE A 88 11.59 1.99 -4.07
N GLU A 89 12.35 0.93 -4.34
CA GLU A 89 13.12 0.78 -5.58
C GLU A 89 12.21 0.76 -6.81
N ILE A 90 11.08 0.05 -6.74
CA ILE A 90 10.05 0.01 -7.78
C ILE A 90 9.52 1.41 -8.10
N LEU A 91 9.17 2.22 -7.09
CA LEU A 91 8.64 3.57 -7.32
C LEU A 91 9.66 4.55 -7.90
N ASN A 92 10.93 4.38 -7.54
CA ASN A 92 12.02 5.20 -8.04
C ASN A 92 12.47 4.81 -9.46
N ASN A 93 12.02 3.67 -9.99
CA ASN A 93 12.38 3.23 -11.32
C ASN A 93 11.58 4.00 -12.39
N PRO A 94 12.22 4.86 -13.21
CA PRO A 94 11.52 5.64 -14.23
C PRO A 94 11.18 4.81 -15.48
N VAL A 95 11.78 3.63 -15.64
CA VAL A 95 11.60 2.74 -16.81
C VAL A 95 10.42 1.80 -16.62
N LEU A 96 10.02 1.52 -15.37
CA LEU A 96 8.93 0.61 -15.07
C LEU A 96 7.58 1.19 -15.50
N ASP A 97 6.69 0.32 -15.96
CA ASP A 97 5.35 0.70 -16.37
C ASP A 97 4.59 1.41 -15.25
N ARG A 98 3.88 2.48 -15.61
CA ARG A 98 3.13 3.32 -14.67
C ARG A 98 2.04 2.54 -13.92
N SER A 99 1.50 1.46 -14.51
CA SER A 99 0.47 0.60 -13.92
C SER A 99 0.91 -0.15 -12.66
N VAL A 100 2.22 -0.29 -12.42
CA VAL A 100 2.75 -0.97 -11.22
C VAL A 100 2.78 -0.02 -10.01
N LYS A 101 2.77 1.30 -10.24
CA LYS A 101 2.87 2.29 -9.15
C LYS A 101 1.64 2.30 -8.23
N PRO A 102 0.38 2.29 -8.71
CA PRO A 102 -0.78 2.24 -7.83
C PRO A 102 -0.77 1.03 -6.87
N PRO A 103 -0.59 -0.23 -7.34
CA PRO A 103 -0.50 -1.39 -6.44
C PRO A 103 0.57 -1.24 -5.34
N VAL A 104 1.73 -0.68 -5.67
CA VAL A 104 2.83 -0.47 -4.72
C VAL A 104 2.46 0.54 -3.64
N LEU A 105 1.77 1.62 -4.03
CA LEU A 105 1.28 2.61 -3.07
C LEU A 105 0.29 1.99 -2.10
N SER A 106 -0.72 1.26 -2.60
CA SER A 106 -1.71 0.60 -1.74
C SER A 106 -1.06 -0.41 -0.78
N CYS A 107 -0.05 -1.14 -1.26
CA CYS A 107 0.72 -2.11 -0.47
C CYS A 107 1.40 -1.48 0.78
N PHE A 108 1.86 -0.23 0.71
CA PHE A 108 2.36 0.47 1.90
C PHE A 108 1.30 0.60 3.00
N GLY A 109 0.04 0.79 2.63
CA GLY A 109 -1.09 0.80 3.54
C GLY A 109 -1.34 -0.56 4.18
N ASP A 110 -1.31 -1.65 3.40
CA ASP A 110 -1.46 -3.01 3.91
C ASP A 110 -0.33 -3.38 4.90
N ILE A 111 0.92 -3.01 4.60
CA ILE A 111 2.05 -3.21 5.51
C ILE A 111 1.83 -2.43 6.81
N ALA A 112 1.44 -1.15 6.71
CA ALA A 112 1.20 -0.32 7.87
C ALA A 112 0.08 -0.87 8.77
N LEU A 113 -0.96 -1.47 8.18
CA LEU A 113 -2.01 -2.16 8.92
C LEU A 113 -1.50 -3.43 9.62
N ALA A 114 -0.64 -4.21 8.96
CA ALA A 114 -0.15 -5.48 9.47
C ALA A 114 0.84 -5.32 10.64
N ILE A 115 1.73 -4.33 10.57
CA ILE A 115 2.80 -4.14 11.57
C ILE A 115 2.57 -2.96 12.52
N GLU A 116 1.51 -2.18 12.28
CA GLU A 116 1.07 -1.06 13.12
C GLU A 116 2.22 -0.13 13.55
N GLY A 117 2.57 -0.14 14.84
CA GLY A 117 3.57 0.74 15.43
C GLY A 117 4.97 0.56 14.88
N ASP A 118 5.31 -0.64 14.41
CA ASP A 118 6.62 -0.94 13.82
C ASP A 118 6.80 -0.29 12.44
N TYR A 119 5.72 0.21 11.84
CA TYR A 119 5.75 0.93 10.56
C TYR A 119 6.40 2.32 10.66
N GLU A 120 6.54 2.87 11.87
CA GLU A 120 7.13 4.20 12.10
C GLU A 120 8.46 4.41 11.36
N ARG A 121 9.32 3.39 11.32
CA ARG A 121 10.63 3.45 10.65
C ARG A 121 10.54 3.66 9.14
N TYR A 122 9.42 3.28 8.51
CA TYR A 122 9.18 3.43 7.07
C TYR A 122 8.26 4.59 6.74
N ALA A 123 7.55 5.13 7.75
CA ALA A 123 6.49 6.11 7.56
C ALA A 123 6.98 7.36 6.82
N ALA A 124 8.15 7.90 7.17
CA ALA A 124 8.68 9.09 6.52
C ALA A 124 8.92 8.88 5.00
N SER A 125 9.61 7.80 4.63
CA SER A 125 9.94 7.50 3.23
C SER A 125 8.71 7.11 2.40
N SER A 126 7.82 6.30 2.97
CA SER A 126 6.58 5.88 2.30
C SER A 126 5.61 7.05 2.10
N LEU A 127 5.40 7.89 3.12
CA LEU A 127 4.55 9.08 3.02
C LEU A 127 5.09 10.07 1.97
N GLN A 128 6.41 10.26 1.90
CA GLN A 128 7.00 11.11 0.86
C GLN A 128 6.62 10.61 -0.55
N MET A 129 6.72 9.30 -0.80
CA MET A 129 6.36 8.71 -2.10
C MET A 129 4.86 8.81 -2.41
N ILE A 130 4.01 8.56 -1.40
CA ILE A 130 2.55 8.67 -1.52
C ILE A 130 2.14 10.11 -1.84
N LEU A 131 2.75 11.10 -1.18
CA LEU A 131 2.45 12.51 -1.40
C LEU A 131 2.94 13.01 -2.76
N GLN A 132 4.07 12.51 -3.27
CA GLN A 132 4.51 12.80 -4.64
C GLN A 132 3.53 12.24 -5.67
N ALA A 133 3.01 11.03 -5.46
CA ALA A 133 1.96 10.47 -6.33
C ALA A 133 0.66 11.28 -6.24
N ALA A 134 0.29 11.75 -5.05
CA ALA A 134 -0.89 12.59 -4.82
C ALA A 134 -0.80 13.93 -5.58
N ASP A 135 0.37 14.57 -5.60
CA ASP A 135 0.61 15.82 -6.34
C ASP A 135 0.53 15.61 -7.87
N ALA A 136 1.08 14.49 -8.36
CA ALA A 136 0.98 14.10 -9.77
C ALA A 136 -0.48 13.89 -10.24
N CYS A 137 -1.39 13.53 -9.33
CA CYS A 137 -2.82 13.33 -9.65
C CYS A 137 -3.61 14.64 -9.85
N GLY A 138 -3.07 15.79 -9.38
CA GLY A 138 -3.81 17.06 -9.34
C GLY A 138 -3.74 17.91 -10.60
N SER A 139 -2.90 17.55 -11.57
CA SER A 139 -2.41 18.46 -12.61
C SER A 139 -2.89 18.17 -14.04
N ILE A 140 -3.80 17.22 -14.26
CA ILE A 140 -4.14 16.76 -15.61
C ILE A 140 -5.64 16.97 -15.88
N ALA A 141 -5.96 18.04 -16.61
CA ALA A 141 -7.23 18.18 -17.31
C ALA A 141 -7.08 17.48 -18.68
N THR A 142 -7.54 16.24 -18.76
CA THR A 142 -7.56 15.45 -20.00
C THR A 142 -8.92 14.80 -20.16
N ASP A 143 -9.40 14.74 -21.40
CA ASP A 143 -10.62 14.01 -21.78
C ASP A 143 -10.29 12.58 -22.24
N ASP A 144 -9.01 12.19 -22.21
CA ASP A 144 -8.56 10.84 -22.54
C ASP A 144 -9.01 9.86 -21.44
N GLU A 145 -9.95 8.99 -21.80
CA GLU A 145 -10.61 8.04 -20.90
C GLU A 145 -9.61 7.06 -20.25
N GLU A 146 -8.58 6.61 -20.98
CA GLU A 146 -7.56 5.70 -20.44
C GLU A 146 -6.68 6.41 -19.39
N VAL A 147 -6.38 7.69 -19.63
CA VAL A 147 -5.60 8.49 -18.67
C VAL A 147 -6.45 8.80 -17.44
N VAL A 148 -7.73 9.10 -17.60
CA VAL A 148 -8.66 9.32 -16.49
C VAL A 148 -8.80 8.06 -15.62
N GLU A 149 -8.95 6.88 -16.23
CA GLU A 149 -9.04 5.61 -15.50
C GLU A 149 -7.77 5.34 -14.69
N TYR A 150 -6.59 5.46 -15.32
CA TYR A 150 -5.31 5.32 -14.62
C TYR A 150 -5.16 6.32 -13.47
N MET A 151 -5.56 7.59 -13.66
CA MET A 151 -5.49 8.59 -12.60
C MET A 151 -6.42 8.28 -11.44
N ASN A 152 -7.63 7.78 -11.70
CA ASN A 152 -8.52 7.31 -10.65
C ASN A 152 -7.93 6.13 -9.89
N GLN A 153 -7.35 5.15 -10.58
CA GLN A 153 -6.65 4.03 -9.93
C GLN A 153 -5.52 4.52 -9.02
N LEU A 154 -4.74 5.50 -9.48
CA LEU A 154 -3.66 6.11 -8.69
C LEU A 154 -4.21 6.85 -7.46
N ARG A 155 -5.28 7.63 -7.61
CA ARG A 155 -5.97 8.33 -6.51
C ARG A 155 -6.53 7.35 -5.48
N GLU A 156 -7.14 6.26 -5.92
CA GLU A 156 -7.65 5.19 -5.06
C GLU A 156 -6.52 4.56 -4.25
N SER A 157 -5.42 4.19 -4.91
CA SER A 157 -4.26 3.61 -4.23
C SER A 157 -3.60 4.56 -3.22
N VAL A 158 -3.51 5.86 -3.53
CA VAL A 158 -3.04 6.88 -2.57
C VAL A 158 -3.97 6.96 -1.35
N LEU A 159 -5.29 6.98 -1.57
CA LEU A 159 -6.28 7.04 -0.50
C LEU A 159 -6.27 5.78 0.37
N GLU A 160 -6.12 4.60 -0.22
CA GLU A 160 -5.97 3.33 0.48
C GLU A 160 -4.70 3.30 1.32
N ALA A 161 -3.57 3.72 0.75
CA ALA A 161 -2.29 3.81 1.44
C ALA A 161 -2.38 4.72 2.68
N LEU A 162 -2.86 5.95 2.50
CA LEU A 162 -3.07 6.90 3.60
C LEU A 162 -4.03 6.36 4.65
N THR A 163 -5.10 5.69 4.21
CA THR A 163 -6.09 5.06 5.09
C THR A 163 -5.48 3.94 5.92
N GLY A 164 -4.61 3.11 5.32
CA GLY A 164 -3.88 2.05 6.01
C GLY A 164 -2.88 2.62 7.04
N ILE A 165 -2.09 3.60 6.64
CA ILE A 165 -1.10 4.26 7.51
C ILE A 165 -1.76 4.95 8.70
N VAL A 166 -2.85 5.70 8.47
CA VAL A 166 -3.61 6.38 9.54
C VAL A 166 -4.16 5.38 10.55
N GLN A 167 -4.59 4.21 10.09
CA GLN A 167 -5.12 3.14 10.95
C GLN A 167 -3.99 2.45 11.73
N GLY A 168 -2.95 1.99 11.04
CA GLY A 168 -1.83 1.27 11.64
C GLY A 168 -1.09 2.09 12.68
N LEU A 169 -0.66 3.31 12.33
CA LEU A 169 -0.01 4.22 13.29
C LEU A 169 -0.99 4.71 14.37
N GLY A 170 -2.27 4.80 14.02
CA GLY A 170 -3.35 5.17 14.93
C GLY A 170 -3.52 4.17 16.08
N ALA A 171 -3.41 2.87 15.80
CA ALA A 171 -3.50 1.77 16.78
C ALA A 171 -2.35 1.83 17.79
N ALA A 172 -1.13 2.12 17.33
CA ALA A 172 0.07 2.21 18.17
C ALA A 172 0.27 3.54 18.91
N ASN A 173 -0.72 4.43 18.89
CA ASN A 173 -0.68 5.78 19.49
C ASN A 173 0.43 6.70 18.97
N LYS A 174 0.97 6.43 17.78
CA LYS A 174 1.99 7.25 17.10
C LYS A 174 1.36 8.31 16.18
N ALA A 175 0.32 8.96 16.69
CA ALA A 175 -0.48 9.91 15.91
C ALA A 175 0.28 11.21 15.56
N THR A 176 1.42 11.48 16.20
CA THR A 176 2.23 12.70 15.96
C THR A 176 2.69 12.81 14.50
N ILE A 177 3.13 11.71 13.90
CA ILE A 177 3.54 11.65 12.48
C ILE A 177 2.36 12.02 11.56
N LEU A 178 1.15 11.57 11.91
CA LEU A 178 -0.06 11.87 11.14
C LEU A 178 -0.45 13.35 11.21
N VAL A 179 -0.10 14.04 12.31
CA VAL A 179 -0.38 15.47 12.47
C VAL A 179 0.53 16.31 11.58
N GLU A 180 1.81 15.92 11.43
CA GLU A 180 2.77 16.63 10.59
C GLU A 180 2.39 16.57 9.10
N CYS A 181 1.92 15.42 8.62
CA CYS A 181 1.47 15.25 7.23
C CYS A 181 0.04 15.77 6.99
N ALA A 182 -0.64 16.27 8.02
CA ALA A 182 -2.04 16.63 7.90
C ALA A 182 -2.34 17.76 6.89
N PRO A 183 -1.54 18.84 6.82
CA PRO A 183 -1.79 19.90 5.84
C PRO A 183 -1.74 19.39 4.38
N GLN A 184 -0.80 18.49 4.08
CA GLN A 184 -0.59 17.95 2.73
C GLN A 184 -1.71 17.00 2.32
N ILE A 185 -2.15 16.12 3.22
CA ILE A 185 -3.31 15.24 2.99
C ILE A 185 -4.58 16.07 2.82
N GLY A 186 -4.75 17.14 3.61
CA GLY A 186 -5.87 18.08 3.47
C GLY A 186 -5.88 18.79 2.12
N ALA A 187 -4.72 19.22 1.62
CA ALA A 187 -4.58 19.84 0.30
C ALA A 187 -4.95 18.86 -0.82
N PHE A 188 -4.52 17.60 -0.73
CA PHE A 188 -4.90 16.56 -1.68
C PHE A 188 -6.41 16.27 -1.66
N LEU A 189 -7.03 16.17 -0.49
CA LEU A 189 -8.48 15.99 -0.40
C LEU A 189 -9.25 17.18 -0.98
N ALA A 190 -8.73 18.39 -0.80
CA ALA A 190 -9.32 19.60 -1.39
C ALA A 190 -9.18 19.62 -2.92
N SER A 191 -8.06 19.17 -3.48
CA SER A 191 -7.91 19.06 -4.94
C SER A 191 -8.88 18.03 -5.52
N LEU A 192 -9.02 16.87 -4.87
CA LEU A 192 -10.02 15.86 -5.25
C LEU A 192 -11.47 16.37 -5.16
N ALA A 193 -11.77 17.21 -4.17
CA ALA A 193 -13.11 17.78 -4.02
C ALA A 193 -13.47 18.78 -5.13
N ASN A 194 -12.46 19.47 -5.69
CA ASN A 194 -12.64 20.40 -6.81
C ASN A 194 -12.68 19.69 -8.17
N ASP A 195 -12.17 18.46 -8.26
CA ASP A 195 -12.22 17.65 -9.47
C ASP A 195 -13.58 16.93 -9.59
N LEU A 196 -14.53 17.64 -10.20
CA LEU A 196 -15.89 17.13 -10.42
C LEU A 196 -16.06 16.38 -11.75
N ALA A 197 -15.10 16.48 -12.66
CA ALA A 197 -15.23 15.98 -14.03
C ALA A 197 -14.69 14.56 -14.19
N THR A 198 -13.59 14.22 -13.53
CA THR A 198 -12.87 12.96 -13.78
C THR A 198 -12.95 11.97 -12.62
N ARG A 199 -13.51 12.37 -11.47
CA ARG A 199 -13.46 11.61 -10.22
C ARG A 199 -14.43 10.42 -10.18
N SER A 200 -13.92 9.24 -9.86
CA SER A 200 -14.73 8.03 -9.64
C SER A 200 -15.48 8.01 -8.30
N ASP A 201 -16.54 7.21 -8.22
CA ASP A 201 -17.27 6.98 -6.96
C ASP A 201 -16.40 6.29 -5.90
N ALA A 202 -15.46 5.44 -6.32
CA ALA A 202 -14.51 4.77 -5.44
C ALA A 202 -13.52 5.77 -4.81
N VAL A 203 -12.98 6.72 -5.59
CA VAL A 203 -12.17 7.84 -5.07
C VAL A 203 -12.97 8.65 -4.05
N THR A 204 -14.24 8.95 -4.35
CA THR A 204 -15.13 9.70 -3.44
C THR A 204 -15.31 8.96 -2.11
N THR A 205 -15.59 7.65 -2.18
CA THR A 205 -15.78 6.80 -1.02
C THR A 205 -14.51 6.70 -0.18
N GLY A 206 -13.36 6.53 -0.83
CA GLY A 206 -12.04 6.52 -0.18
C GLY A 206 -11.72 7.83 0.54
N ALA A 207 -11.97 8.97 -0.11
CA ALA A 207 -11.74 10.30 0.45
C ALA A 207 -12.60 10.56 1.69
N VAL A 208 -13.90 10.27 1.62
CA VAL A 208 -14.81 10.39 2.77
C VAL A 208 -14.41 9.42 3.89
N GLY A 209 -14.00 8.20 3.54
CA GLY A 209 -13.50 7.20 4.48
C GLY A 209 -12.26 7.68 5.25
N LEU A 210 -11.30 8.28 4.55
CA LEU A 210 -10.08 8.84 5.13
C LEU A 210 -10.41 9.98 6.12
N ILE A 211 -11.25 10.94 5.70
CA ILE A 211 -11.72 12.05 6.55
C ILE A 211 -12.39 11.51 7.82
N GLY A 212 -13.27 10.53 7.68
CA GLY A 212 -13.97 9.91 8.81
C GLY A 212 -13.04 9.19 9.79
N ARG A 213 -11.94 8.59 9.32
CA ARG A 213 -10.92 7.95 10.19
C ARG A 213 -10.09 9.00 10.93
N TRP A 214 -9.71 10.06 10.25
CA TRP A 214 -9.00 11.19 10.85
C TRP A 214 -9.83 11.90 11.92
N ALA A 215 -11.08 12.22 11.63
CA ALA A 215 -11.97 12.89 12.59
C ALA A 215 -12.17 12.06 13.87
N ARG A 216 -12.30 10.74 13.74
CA ARG A 216 -12.38 9.82 14.88
C ARG A 216 -11.12 9.84 15.72
N ARG A 217 -9.94 10.02 15.11
CA ARG A 217 -8.66 10.02 15.82
C ARG A 217 -8.38 11.35 16.51
N TRP A 218 -8.70 12.47 15.87
CA TRP A 218 -8.53 13.81 16.45
C TRP A 218 -9.30 13.98 17.76
N LYS A 219 -10.55 13.50 17.80
CA LYS A 219 -11.37 13.50 19.04
C LYS A 219 -10.67 12.76 20.19
N ARG A 220 -10.05 11.61 19.94
CA ARG A 220 -9.33 10.84 20.97
C ARG A 220 -8.11 11.59 21.54
N CYS A 221 -7.34 12.26 20.68
CA CYS A 221 -6.18 13.07 21.12
C CYS A 221 -6.60 14.27 21.98
N SER A 222 -7.72 14.94 21.65
CA SER A 222 -8.24 16.06 22.45
C SER A 222 -8.75 15.66 23.85
N THR A 223 -9.23 14.42 24.00
CA THR A 223 -9.63 13.86 25.31
C THR A 223 -8.47 13.31 26.12
N SER A 224 -7.36 12.91 25.51
CA SER A 224 -6.18 12.42 26.26
C SER A 224 -5.34 13.57 26.83
N SER A 225 -5.31 14.75 26.19
CA SER A 225 -4.59 15.92 26.69
C SER A 225 -5.29 16.62 27.86
N SER A 226 -6.59 16.39 28.07
CA SER A 226 -7.34 16.95 29.21
C SER A 226 -7.19 16.15 30.50
N TRP A 227 -6.60 14.94 30.47
CA TRP A 227 -6.36 14.10 31.66
C TRP A 227 -4.91 14.11 32.14
N SER A 228 -3.96 14.65 31.36
CA SER A 228 -2.56 14.80 31.77
C SER A 228 -2.23 16.18 32.38
N SER A 229 -3.25 17.01 32.64
CA SER A 229 -3.12 18.37 33.18
C SER A 229 -4.02 18.61 34.41
N SER A 230 -4.22 17.60 35.26
CA SER A 230 -4.90 17.74 36.55
C SER A 230 -4.36 16.77 37.58
#